data_AF-A0A699X2Z8-F1
#
_entry.id   AF-A0A699X2Z8-F1
#
_cell.length_a   1.000
_cell.length_b   1.000
_cell.length_c   1.000
_cell.angle_alpha   90.00
_cell.angle_beta   90.00
_cell.angle_gamma   90.00
#
_symmetry.space_group_name_H-M   'P 1'
#
loop_
_entity.id
_entity.type
_entity.pdbx_description
1 polymer ?
#
loop_
_entity_poly.entity_id
_entity_poly.type
_entity_poly.pdbx_seq_one_letter_code
_entity_poly.pdbx_strand_id
1 'polypeptide(L)' 'SRFVARDTKKNHLKVGLKGQPPILEGDFYKPVKVDDCFLSIEDQNSISILLTEQDQMEWWKW' A
#
# COMPACT_ATOMS: atom_id res chain seq x y z
N SER A 1 -18.46 -4.27 4.20
CA SER A 1 -17.76 -3.18 4.88
C SER A 1 -16.72 -2.61 3.91
N ARG A 2 -16.78 -1.33 3.54
CA ARG A 2 -16.00 -0.75 2.42
C ARG A 2 -15.52 0.67 2.70
N PHE A 3 -14.99 0.86 3.91
CA PHE A 3 -14.57 2.17 4.42
C PHE A 3 -13.10 2.50 4.14
N VAL A 4 -12.35 1.65 3.42
CA VAL A 4 -10.95 1.95 3.06
C VAL A 4 -10.86 2.45 1.63
N ALA A 5 -10.20 3.60 1.47
CA ALA A 5 -9.72 4.11 0.20
C ALA A 5 -8.28 3.61 0.01
N ARG A 6 -8.07 2.80 -1.04
CA ARG A 6 -6.76 2.31 -1.46
C ARG A 6 -6.51 2.72 -2.90
N ASP A 7 -5.34 3.31 -3.14
CA ASP A 7 -4.80 3.54 -4.48
C ASP A 7 -3.33 3.08 -4.43
N THR A 8 -3.06 1.92 -5.02
CA THR A 8 -1.72 1.37 -5.13
C THR A 8 -1.34 1.40 -6.60
N LYS A 9 -0.32 2.19 -6.92
CA LYS A 9 0.30 2.26 -8.23
C LYS A 9 1.69 1.68 -8.14
N LYS A 10 2.28 1.42 -9.31
CA LYS A 10 3.62 0.87 -9.45
C LYS A 10 4.66 1.56 -8.55
N ASN A 11 4.61 2.88 -8.45
CA ASN A 11 5.59 3.69 -7.72
C ASN A 11 4.95 4.55 -6.61
N HIS A 12 3.68 4.34 -6.27
CA HIS A 12 2.96 5.24 -5.35
C HIS A 12 1.91 4.48 -4.54
N LEU A 13 1.77 4.84 -3.27
CA LEU A 13 0.79 4.28 -2.36
C LEU A 13 -0.03 5.37 -1.72
N LYS A 14 -1.34 5.18 -1.69
CA LYS A 14 -2.28 5.97 -0.91
C LYS A 14 -3.25 5.06 -0.19
N VAL A 15 -3.28 5.17 1.13
CA VAL A 15 -4.11 4.34 2.01
C VAL A 15 -4.77 5.23 3.05
N GLY A 16 -6.08 5.06 3.22
CA GLY A 16 -6.81 5.77 4.26
C GLY A 16 -8.27 5.33 4.35
N LEU A 17 -9.03 6.05 5.17
CA LEU A 17 -10.46 5.83 5.30
C LEU A 17 -11.21 6.70 4.28
N LYS A 18 -12.25 6.13 3.67
CA LYS A 18 -13.08 6.81 2.68
C LYS A 18 -13.74 8.03 3.32
N GLY A 19 -13.49 9.21 2.75
CA GLY A 19 -14.02 10.49 3.26
C GLY A 19 -13.16 11.16 4.33
N GLN A 20 -12.03 10.56 4.70
CA GLN A 20 -11.02 11.18 5.56
C GLN A 20 -9.73 11.44 4.77
N PRO A 21 -8.83 12.30 5.29
CA PRO A 21 -7.48 12.41 4.75
C PRO A 21 -6.79 11.04 4.69
N PRO A 22 -5.94 10.80 3.69
CA PRO A 22 -5.14 9.58 3.62
C PRO A 22 -4.24 9.48 4.86
N ILE A 23 -4.17 8.28 5.43
CA ILE A 23 -3.34 7.97 6.60
C ILE A 23 -1.88 7.82 6.15
N LEU A 24 -1.68 7.22 4.98
CA LEU A 24 -0.37 7.02 4.36
C LEU A 24 -0.47 7.42 2.88
N GLU A 25 0.39 8.33 2.43
CA GLU A 25 0.53 8.72 1.03
C GLU A 25 2.01 8.97 0.73
N GLY A 26 2.52 8.36 -0.33
CA GLY A 26 3.93 8.53 -0.70
C GLY A 26 4.36 7.66 -1.86
N ASP A 27 5.50 8.02 -2.43
CA ASP A 27 6.14 7.26 -3.49
C ASP A 27 6.97 6.10 -2.94
N PHE A 28 6.97 4.99 -3.65
CA PHE A 28 7.84 3.86 -3.32
C PHE A 28 9.27 4.13 -3.77
N TYR A 29 10.23 3.67 -2.98
CA TYR A 29 11.65 3.69 -3.36
C TYR A 29 11.90 2.91 -4.66
N LYS A 30 11.19 1.78 -4.83
CA LYS A 30 11.25 0.92 -6.01
C LYS A 30 9.86 0.49 -6.48
N PRO A 31 9.72 0.15 -7.76
CA PRO A 31 8.46 -0.31 -8.30
C PRO A 31 7.97 -1.61 -7.65
N VAL A 32 6.68 -1.69 -7.36
CA VAL A 32 5.99 -2.88 -6.85
C VAL A 32 5.13 -3.55 -7.93
N LYS A 33 4.90 -4.86 -7.78
CA LYS A 33 3.91 -5.60 -8.57
C LYS A 33 2.53 -5.33 -7.99
N VAL A 34 1.81 -4.37 -8.58
CA VAL A 34 0.50 -3.94 -8.08
C VAL A 34 -0.49 -5.11 -7.98
N ASP A 35 -0.45 -6.04 -8.95
CA ASP A 35 -1.34 -7.21 -8.98
C ASP A 35 -1.09 -8.20 -7.83
N ASP A 36 0.12 -8.23 -7.28
CA ASP A 36 0.53 -9.09 -6.16
C ASP A 36 0.49 -8.34 -4.81
N CYS A 37 0.12 -7.06 -4.80
CA CYS A 37 0.02 -6.28 -3.57
C CYS A 37 -1.36 -6.45 -2.92
N PHE A 38 -1.38 -6.62 -1.60
CA PHE A 38 -2.60 -6.81 -0.83
C PHE A 38 -2.73 -5.79 0.29
N LEU A 39 -3.96 -5.46 0.63
CA LEU A 39 -4.28 -4.57 1.74
C LEU A 39 -5.46 -5.17 2.49
N SER A 40 -5.29 -5.44 3.78
CA SER A 40 -6.31 -6.00 4.65
C SER A 40 -6.56 -5.08 5.83
N ILE A 41 -7.78 -5.14 6.36
CA ILE A 41 -8.17 -4.47 7.59
C ILE A 41 -8.32 -5.56 8.63
N GLU A 42 -7.56 -5.46 9.71
CA GLU A 42 -7.61 -6.38 10.84
C GLU A 42 -8.35 -5.70 11.98
N ASP A 43 -9.41 -6.35 12.45
CA ASP A 43 -10.20 -5.98 13.63
C ASP A 43 -10.68 -4.51 13.69
N GLN A 44 -10.84 -3.89 12.52
CA GLN A 44 -11.25 -2.48 12.33
C GLN A 44 -10.33 -1.43 12.99
N ASN A 45 -9.15 -1.83 13.48
CA ASN A 45 -8.20 -0.93 14.13
C ASN A 45 -6.83 -0.91 13.44
N SER A 46 -6.52 -1.94 12.65
CA SER A 46 -5.24 -2.08 11.98
C SER A 46 -5.42 -2.22 10.47
N ILE A 47 -4.52 -1.60 9.71
CA ILE A 47 -4.43 -1.79 8.25
C ILE A 47 -3.10 -2.47 7.97
N SER A 48 -3.15 -3.68 7.40
CA SER A 48 -1.98 -4.44 6.99
C SER A 48 -1.78 -4.26 5.49
N ILE A 49 -0.56 -3.88 5.10
CA ILE A 49 -0.18 -3.62 3.72
C ILE A 49 0.91 -4.61 3.34
N LEU A 50 0.63 -5.47 2.36
CA LEU A 50 1.59 -6.38 1.78
C LEU A 50 2.01 -5.85 0.41
N LEU A 51 3.29 -5.51 0.28
CA LEU A 51 3.89 -5.03 -0.97
C LEU A 51 4.83 -6.09 -1.53
N THR A 52 4.70 -6.35 -2.83
CA THR A 52 5.61 -7.26 -3.54
C THR A 52 6.52 -6.45 -4.44
N GLU A 53 7.82 -6.46 -4.17
CA GLU A 53 8.81 -5.79 -5.01
C GLU A 53 8.81 -6.40 -6.43
N GLN A 54 8.87 -5.53 -7.45
CA GLN A 54 8.94 -5.98 -8.84
C GLN A 54 10.26 -6.70 -9.14
N ASP A 55 11.37 -6.16 -8.65
CA ASP A 55 12.72 -6.65 -8.91
C ASP A 55 13.26 -7.35 -7.66
N GLN A 56 13.09 -8.67 -7.58
CA GLN A 56 13.39 -9.49 -6.39
C GLN A 56 14.90 -9.59 -6.04
N MET A 57 15.77 -8.80 -6.69
CA MET A 57 17.22 -8.98 -6.64
C MET A 57 17.96 -7.94 -5.78
N GLU A 58 17.29 -6.95 -5.19
CA GLU A 58 17.97 -5.94 -4.38
C GLU A 58 17.10 -5.35 -3.27
N TRP A 59 17.56 -5.45 -2.01
CA TRP A 59 16.91 -4.83 -0.87
C TRP A 59 16.70 -3.32 -1.07
N TRP A 60 15.58 -2.81 -0.55
CA TRP A 60 15.32 -1.37 -0.51
C TRP A 60 16.36 -0.73 0.40
N LYS A 61 17.30 0.00 -0.22
CA LYS A 61 18.32 0.74 0.50
C LYS A 61 17.71 2.08 0.90
N TRP A 62 17.64 2.30 2.21
CA TRP A 62 17.47 3.60 2.86
C TRP A 62 18.44 4.67 2.34
#